data_AF-A0A0B1PA51-F1
#
_entry.id   AF-A0A0B1PA51-F1
#
_cell.length_a   1.000
_cell.length_b   1.000
_cell.length_c   1.000
_cell.angle_alpha   90.00
_cell.angle_beta   90.00
_cell.angle_gamma   90.00
#
_symmetry.space_group_name_H-M   'P 1'
#
loop_
_entity.id
_entity.type
_entity.pdbx_description
1 polymer ?
#
loop_
_entity_poly.entity_id
_entity_poly.type
_entity_poly.pdbx_seq_one_letter_code
_entity_poly.pdbx_strand_id
1 'polypeptide(L)'
;MDRTVTHTVANHKPVSSAITVEETKQDERLFLRVGVEHAWRRISPHDVKLSLAAKLKTTSSAIEKVTVVNLGFAVTAASEAARNLLLQEARVLKDLDMKLEPSSKWVSVLAANVPDRLNTLNGVIPVTAEMVSEETSLKTGVRPTSVRAFVSSLERLASDWI
;
A
#
# COMPACT_ATOMS: atom_id res chain seq x y z
N MET A 1 -50.37 -33.94 -29.52
CA MET A 1 -49.34 -33.45 -30.46
C MET A 1 -48.60 -32.33 -29.76
N ASP A 2 -47.31 -32.55 -29.59
CA ASP A 2 -46.37 -31.86 -28.70
C ASP A 2 -46.34 -30.34 -28.81
N ARG A 3 -46.14 -29.68 -27.66
CA ARG A 3 -45.55 -28.34 -27.59
C ARG A 3 -44.32 -28.40 -26.71
N THR A 4 -43.18 -28.62 -27.37
CA THR A 4 -41.83 -28.59 -26.82
C THR A 4 -41.52 -27.18 -26.31
N VAL A 5 -41.22 -27.02 -25.03
CA VAL A 5 -40.72 -25.76 -24.45
C VAL A 5 -39.22 -25.69 -24.67
N THR A 6 -38.77 -24.72 -25.45
CA THR A 6 -37.35 -24.47 -25.72
C THR A 6 -36.75 -23.67 -24.55
N HIS A 7 -35.79 -24.26 -23.82
CA HIS A 7 -35.00 -23.53 -22.84
C HIS A 7 -33.81 -22.85 -23.55
N THR A 8 -33.83 -21.53 -23.70
CA THR A 8 -32.67 -20.76 -24.14
C THR A 8 -31.74 -20.53 -22.96
N VAL A 9 -30.64 -21.28 -22.90
CA VAL A 9 -29.53 -21.01 -21.97
C VAL A 9 -28.72 -19.83 -22.51
N ALA A 10 -28.79 -18.69 -21.83
CA ALA A 10 -27.91 -17.55 -22.08
C ALA A 10 -26.49 -17.92 -21.65
N ASN A 11 -25.59 -18.04 -22.63
CA ASN A 11 -24.19 -18.34 -22.39
C ASN A 11 -23.47 -17.05 -21.99
N HIS A 12 -23.29 -16.83 -20.68
CA HIS A 12 -22.49 -15.71 -20.19
C HIS A 12 -21.00 -16.06 -20.34
N LYS A 13 -20.41 -15.62 -21.45
CA LYS A 13 -18.96 -15.68 -21.70
C LYS A 13 -18.25 -14.88 -20.59
N PRO A 14 -17.30 -15.46 -19.83
CA PRO A 14 -16.55 -14.69 -18.86
C PRO A 14 -15.65 -13.71 -19.61
N VAL A 15 -15.87 -12.41 -19.39
CA VAL A 15 -14.94 -11.36 -19.81
C VAL A 15 -13.74 -11.44 -18.87
N SER A 16 -12.72 -12.19 -19.30
CA SER A 16 -11.37 -12.10 -18.74
C SER A 16 -10.77 -10.80 -19.23
N SER A 17 -11.04 -9.71 -18.51
CA SER A 17 -10.30 -8.46 -18.71
C SER A 17 -8.89 -8.68 -18.21
N ALA A 18 -7.98 -9.00 -19.13
CA ALA A 18 -6.55 -9.00 -18.87
C ALA A 18 -6.18 -7.63 -18.29
N ILE A 19 -5.63 -7.63 -17.08
CA ILE A 19 -5.01 -6.45 -16.48
C ILE A 19 -3.77 -6.18 -17.33
N THR A 20 -3.88 -5.33 -18.34
CA THR A 20 -2.70 -4.79 -19.03
C THR A 20 -2.00 -3.85 -18.05
N VAL A 21 -1.05 -4.42 -17.30
CA VAL A 21 -0.09 -3.64 -16.53
C VAL A 21 0.82 -2.97 -17.56
N GLU A 22 0.50 -1.73 -17.93
CA GLU A 22 1.47 -0.82 -18.54
C GLU A 22 2.77 -0.91 -17.72
N GLU A 23 3.89 -1.27 -18.35
CA GLU A 23 5.22 -1.25 -17.75
C GLU A 23 5.61 0.21 -17.44
N THR A 24 4.97 0.74 -16.40
CA THR A 24 5.31 2.02 -15.82
C THR A 24 6.66 1.85 -15.15
N LYS A 25 7.67 2.51 -15.71
CA LYS A 25 9.05 2.57 -15.19
C LYS A 25 9.01 2.60 -13.66
N GLN A 26 9.59 1.59 -13.04
CA GLN A 26 9.58 1.44 -11.60
C GLN A 26 10.25 2.67 -10.96
N ASP A 27 9.63 3.24 -9.93
CA ASP A 27 10.23 4.35 -9.19
C ASP A 27 11.45 3.83 -8.42
N GLU A 28 12.63 4.25 -8.84
CA GLU A 28 13.92 3.78 -8.30
C GLU A 28 14.30 4.45 -6.98
N ARG A 29 13.56 5.50 -6.57
CA ARG A 29 13.83 6.24 -5.33
C ARG A 29 13.61 5.37 -4.10
N LEU A 30 14.38 5.69 -3.07
CA LEU A 30 14.18 5.17 -1.72
C LEU A 30 13.35 6.18 -0.92
N PHE A 31 12.55 5.69 0.02
CA PHE A 31 11.74 6.52 0.92
C PHE A 31 12.28 6.40 2.33
N LEU A 32 12.79 7.52 2.85
CA LEU A 32 13.11 7.67 4.26
C LEU A 32 11.82 8.08 4.99
N ARG A 33 11.23 7.13 5.71
CA ARG A 33 10.09 7.33 6.59
C ARG A 33 10.56 7.95 7.89
N VAL A 34 9.93 9.06 8.24
CA VAL A 34 10.25 9.86 9.42
C VAL A 34 8.94 10.20 10.11
N GLY A 35 8.82 9.95 11.42
CA GLY A 35 7.64 10.32 12.21
C GLY A 35 7.29 11.80 12.09
N VAL A 36 6.02 12.16 12.27
CA VAL A 36 5.55 13.56 12.12
C VAL A 36 6.27 14.52 13.08
N GLU A 37 6.50 14.11 14.32
CA GLU A 37 7.14 14.93 15.35
C GLU A 37 8.68 14.82 15.37
N HIS A 38 9.27 14.04 14.47
CA HIS A 38 10.71 13.78 14.50
C HIS A 38 11.51 14.99 13.99
N ALA A 39 12.61 15.31 14.68
CA ALA A 39 13.42 16.51 14.42
C ALA A 39 13.90 16.64 12.97
N TRP A 40 14.13 15.51 12.28
CA TRP A 40 14.56 15.52 10.87
C TRP A 40 13.51 16.09 9.91
N ARG A 41 12.25 16.25 10.31
CA ARG A 41 11.24 16.91 9.49
C ARG A 41 11.46 18.42 9.31
N ARG A 42 12.26 19.03 10.20
CA ARG A 42 12.49 20.48 10.24
C ARG A 42 13.84 20.91 9.64
N ILE A 43 14.66 19.96 9.20
CA ILE A 43 15.96 20.24 8.60
C ILE A 43 15.87 20.33 7.08
N SER A 44 16.82 21.03 6.47
CA SER A 44 16.85 21.22 5.02
C SER A 44 17.14 19.90 4.28
N PRO A 45 16.66 19.70 3.04
CA PRO A 45 16.97 18.50 2.26
C PRO A 45 18.48 18.26 2.08
N HIS A 46 19.27 19.33 2.04
CA HIS A 46 20.73 19.24 1.98
C HIS A 46 21.32 18.66 3.27
N ASP A 47 20.85 19.11 4.43
CA ASP A 47 21.33 18.59 5.72
C ASP A 47 20.85 17.16 5.97
N VAL A 48 19.66 16.79 5.45
CA VAL A 48 19.21 15.39 5.44
C VAL A 48 20.16 14.53 4.62
N LYS A 49 20.57 14.99 3.43
CA LYS A 49 21.53 14.26 2.58
C LYS A 49 22.84 14.01 3.31
N LEU A 50 23.41 15.03 3.97
CA LEU A 50 24.65 14.90 4.73
C LEU A 50 24.48 13.99 5.97
N SER A 51 23.43 14.24 6.75
CA SER A 51 23.16 13.49 7.98
C SER A 51 22.87 12.02 7.69
N LEU A 52 22.11 11.72 6.63
CA LEU A 52 21.80 10.37 6.22
C LEU A 52 23.06 9.62 5.77
N ALA A 53 23.89 10.23 4.92
CA ALA A 53 25.15 9.62 4.51
C ALA A 53 26.06 9.32 5.71
N ALA A 54 26.19 10.27 6.65
CA ALA A 54 26.98 10.09 7.86
C ALA A 54 26.43 8.96 8.75
N LYS A 55 25.11 8.89 8.96
CA LYS A 55 24.48 7.83 9.75
C LYS A 55 24.64 6.45 9.12
N LEU A 56 24.56 6.36 7.80
CA LEU A 56 24.74 5.13 7.03
C LEU A 56 26.21 4.79 6.76
N LYS A 57 27.17 5.60 7.25
CA LYS A 57 28.61 5.45 7.00
C LYS A 57 28.93 5.40 5.49
N THR A 58 28.21 6.16 4.68
CA THR A 58 28.41 6.29 3.24
C THR A 58 28.89 7.69 2.87
N THR A 59 29.33 7.87 1.63
CA THR A 59 29.66 9.19 1.10
C THR A 59 28.39 9.94 0.73
N SER A 60 28.37 11.27 0.90
CA SER A 60 27.24 12.09 0.45
C SER A 60 27.02 12.02 -1.06
N SER A 61 28.05 11.67 -1.83
CA SER A 61 27.96 11.42 -3.27
C SER A 61 27.15 10.17 -3.64
N ALA A 62 26.94 9.23 -2.71
CA ALA A 62 26.06 8.08 -2.91
C ALA A 62 24.58 8.49 -3.02
N ILE A 63 24.22 9.66 -2.49
CA ILE A 63 22.88 10.23 -2.55
C ILE A 63 22.92 11.36 -3.59
N GLU A 64 22.23 11.20 -4.71
CA GLU A 64 22.14 12.25 -5.73
C GLU A 64 21.27 13.40 -5.22
N LYS A 65 20.04 13.08 -4.82
CA LYS A 65 19.00 14.06 -4.50
C LYS A 65 18.15 13.62 -3.30
N VAL A 66 17.71 14.60 -2.52
CA VAL A 66 16.71 14.43 -1.46
C VAL A 66 15.55 15.38 -1.72
N THR A 67 14.32 14.89 -1.66
CA THR A 67 13.09 15.68 -1.83
C THR A 67 12.16 15.43 -0.66
N VAL A 68 11.55 16.48 -0.12
CA VAL A 68 10.57 16.36 0.98
C VAL A 68 9.27 15.73 0.45
N VAL A 69 8.69 14.81 1.22
CA VAL A 69 7.39 14.20 0.95
C VAL A 69 6.58 14.08 2.25
N ASN A 70 5.26 13.84 2.14
CA ASN A 70 4.35 13.83 3.30
C ASN A 70 4.79 12.90 4.44
N LEU A 71 5.44 11.77 4.12
CA LEU A 71 5.88 10.77 5.10
C LEU A 71 7.37 10.85 5.46
N GLY A 72 8.08 11.90 5.02
CA GLY A 72 9.52 12.08 5.26
C GLY A 72 10.23 12.57 4.00
N PHE A 73 11.11 11.75 3.43
CA PHE A 73 11.94 12.14 2.29
C PHE A 73 11.99 11.06 1.20
N ALA A 74 12.01 11.49 -0.06
CA ALA A 74 12.40 10.66 -1.18
C ALA A 74 13.88 10.89 -1.49
N VAL A 75 14.65 9.80 -1.58
CA VAL A 75 16.10 9.77 -1.75
C VAL A 75 16.41 9.11 -3.09
N THR A 76 17.04 9.85 -3.99
CA THR A 76 17.60 9.31 -5.23
C THR A 76 19.05 8.94 -4.97
N ALA A 77 19.41 7.68 -5.18
CA ALA A 77 20.80 7.23 -5.11
C ALA A 77 21.52 7.57 -6.43
N ALA A 78 22.83 7.82 -6.37
CA ALA A 78 23.62 8.18 -7.55
C ALA A 78 23.86 7.01 -8.52
N SER A 79 23.65 5.77 -8.07
CA SER A 79 23.76 4.56 -8.88
C SER A 79 23.02 3.40 -8.20
N GLU A 80 22.82 2.29 -8.93
CA GLU A 80 22.26 1.08 -8.36
C GLU A 80 23.15 0.50 -7.24
N ALA A 81 24.48 0.54 -7.40
CA ALA A 81 25.41 0.13 -6.36
C ALA A 81 25.27 0.98 -5.09
N ALA A 82 25.14 2.31 -5.25
CA ALA A 82 24.88 3.21 -4.13
C ALA A 82 23.53 2.93 -3.47
N ARG A 83 22.49 2.64 -4.27
CA ARG A 83 21.16 2.28 -3.77
C ARG A 83 21.19 1.03 -2.90
N ASN A 84 21.87 -0.01 -3.36
CA ASN A 84 21.97 -1.27 -2.64
C ASN A 84 22.78 -1.10 -1.34
N LEU A 85 23.85 -0.32 -1.37
CA LEU A 85 24.62 0.03 -0.17
C LEU A 85 23.77 0.78 0.86
N LEU A 86 23.02 1.80 0.44
CA LEU A 86 22.13 2.56 1.34
C LEU A 86 21.10 1.64 2.02
N LEU A 87 20.53 0.67 1.29
CA LEU A 87 19.58 -0.29 1.84
C LEU A 87 20.22 -1.30 2.80
N GLN A 88 21.44 -1.75 2.50
CA GLN A 88 22.19 -2.66 3.37
C GLN A 88 22.46 -2.02 4.74
N GLU A 89 22.88 -0.76 4.74
CA GLU A 89 23.24 -0.01 5.96
C GLU A 89 22.02 0.57 6.69
N ALA A 90 20.83 0.60 6.05
CA ALA A 90 19.61 1.19 6.59
C ALA A 90 19.13 0.62 7.93
N ARG A 91 19.67 -0.53 8.37
CA ARG A 91 19.30 -1.17 9.65
C ARG A 91 19.51 -0.24 10.84
N VAL A 92 20.56 0.59 10.81
CA VAL A 92 20.89 1.55 11.88
C VAL A 92 19.83 2.65 12.07
N LEU A 93 18.96 2.87 11.08
CA LEU A 93 17.92 3.89 11.15
C LEU A 93 16.75 3.47 12.05
N LYS A 94 16.56 2.15 12.26
CA LYS A 94 15.52 1.64 13.15
C LYS A 94 15.71 2.13 14.58
N ASP A 95 16.96 2.23 15.03
CA ASP A 95 17.32 2.74 16.37
C ASP A 95 17.03 4.25 16.51
N LEU A 96 16.71 4.92 15.41
CA LEU A 96 16.34 6.34 15.35
C LEU A 96 14.86 6.54 14.97
N ASP A 97 14.03 5.50 15.09
CA ASP A 97 12.62 5.51 14.69
C ASP A 97 12.40 5.95 13.23
N MET A 98 13.37 5.64 12.36
CA MET A 98 13.33 5.92 10.93
C MET A 98 13.46 4.63 10.12
N LYS A 99 12.95 4.65 8.89
CA LYS A 99 13.05 3.52 7.97
C LYS A 99 13.37 3.99 6.57
N LEU A 100 14.44 3.46 5.97
CA LEU A 100 14.71 3.63 4.55
C LEU A 100 14.24 2.40 3.79
N GLU A 101 13.36 2.58 2.81
CA GLU A 101 12.75 1.47 2.05
C GLU A 101 12.66 1.79 0.55
N PRO A 102 12.64 0.78 -0.33
CA PRO A 102 12.35 0.99 -1.75
C PRO A 102 10.95 1.57 -1.99
N SER A 103 10.75 2.25 -3.12
CA SER A 103 9.41 2.55 -3.60
C SER A 103 8.57 1.27 -3.72
N SER A 104 7.34 1.33 -3.22
CA SER A 104 6.39 0.23 -3.28
C SER A 104 5.14 0.71 -3.99
N LYS A 105 4.69 -0.04 -5.00
CA LYS A 105 3.41 0.22 -5.67
C LYS A 105 2.31 -0.36 -4.81
N TRP A 106 1.43 0.50 -4.31
CA TRP A 106 0.20 0.08 -3.66
C TRP A 106 -0.84 -0.24 -4.72
N VAL A 107 -1.44 -1.42 -4.62
CA VAL A 107 -2.59 -1.81 -5.43
C VAL A 107 -3.79 -1.87 -4.51
N SER A 108 -4.83 -1.10 -4.85
CA SER A 108 -6.11 -1.15 -4.15
C SER A 108 -7.11 -1.91 -5.02
N VAL A 109 -7.79 -2.88 -4.42
CA VAL A 109 -8.83 -3.68 -5.06
C VAL A 109 -10.14 -3.44 -4.33
N LEU A 110 -11.22 -3.30 -5.08
CA LEU A 110 -12.56 -3.22 -4.51
C LEU A 110 -13.10 -4.64 -4.35
N ALA A 111 -13.35 -5.05 -3.10
CA ALA A 111 -14.13 -6.25 -2.82
C ALA A 111 -15.62 -5.91 -2.95
N ALA A 112 -16.28 -6.46 -3.95
CA ALA A 112 -17.72 -6.26 -4.14
C ALA A 112 -18.52 -7.12 -3.15
N ASN A 113 -19.74 -6.67 -2.83
CA ASN A 113 -20.72 -7.41 -2.03
C ASN A 113 -20.23 -7.84 -0.65
N VAL A 114 -19.30 -7.09 -0.05
CA VAL A 114 -18.99 -7.25 1.37
C VAL A 114 -20.23 -6.82 2.16
N PRO A 115 -20.86 -7.70 2.96
CA PRO A 115 -22.05 -7.33 3.71
C PRO A 115 -21.67 -6.39 4.87
N ASP A 116 -22.57 -5.50 5.25
CA ASP A 116 -22.36 -4.62 6.42
C ASP A 116 -22.56 -5.36 7.74
N ARG A 117 -23.34 -6.44 7.72
CA ARG A 117 -23.72 -7.21 8.92
C ARG A 117 -23.76 -8.71 8.62
N LEU A 118 -23.40 -9.51 9.62
CA LEU A 118 -23.53 -10.97 9.58
C LEU A 118 -24.52 -11.46 10.63
N ASN A 119 -25.33 -12.43 10.26
CA ASN A 119 -26.21 -13.15 11.19
C ASN A 119 -25.43 -14.30 11.81
N THR A 120 -25.26 -14.28 13.13
CA THR A 120 -24.58 -15.35 13.89
C THR A 120 -25.55 -15.97 14.89
N LEU A 121 -25.15 -17.08 15.51
CA LEU A 121 -25.90 -17.71 16.60
C LEU A 121 -26.12 -16.77 17.80
N ASN A 122 -25.23 -15.80 17.99
CA ASN A 122 -25.30 -14.80 19.06
C ASN A 122 -26.00 -13.51 18.63
N GLY A 123 -26.64 -13.50 17.46
CA GLY A 123 -27.32 -12.35 16.89
C GLY A 123 -26.53 -11.70 15.75
N VAL A 124 -26.97 -10.50 15.36
CA VAL A 124 -26.47 -9.79 14.19
C VAL A 124 -25.29 -8.89 14.57
N ILE A 125 -24.10 -9.18 14.03
CA ILE A 125 -22.87 -8.43 14.29
C ILE A 125 -22.48 -7.56 13.08
N PRO A 126 -21.88 -6.38 13.28
CA PRO A 126 -21.32 -5.59 12.19
C PRO A 126 -20.07 -6.25 11.61
N VAL A 127 -19.84 -6.09 10.31
CA VAL A 127 -18.60 -6.53 9.67
C VAL A 127 -17.49 -5.52 9.94
N THR A 128 -16.34 -6.01 10.39
CA THR A 128 -15.16 -5.18 10.68
C THR A 128 -14.09 -5.32 9.60
N ALA A 129 -13.17 -4.35 9.54
CA ALA A 129 -12.02 -4.42 8.65
C ALA A 129 -11.15 -5.67 8.89
N GLU A 130 -11.06 -6.13 10.14
CA GLU A 130 -10.33 -7.34 10.49
C GLU A 130 -11.00 -8.58 9.92
N MET A 131 -12.33 -8.72 10.05
CA MET A 131 -13.07 -9.84 9.47
C MET A 131 -12.91 -9.91 7.95
N VAL A 132 -12.95 -8.75 7.28
CA VAL A 132 -12.72 -8.68 5.83
C VAL A 132 -11.28 -9.04 5.47
N SER A 133 -10.30 -8.59 6.26
CA SER A 133 -8.89 -8.91 6.06
C SER A 133 -8.62 -10.42 6.24
N GLU A 134 -9.20 -11.04 7.26
CA GLU A 134 -9.13 -12.48 7.50
C GLU A 134 -9.76 -13.28 6.35
N GLU A 135 -11.00 -12.97 5.97
CA GLU A 135 -11.69 -13.66 4.87
C GLU A 135 -10.93 -13.50 3.55
N THR A 136 -10.41 -12.30 3.26
CA THR A 136 -9.56 -12.06 2.08
C THR A 136 -8.31 -12.93 2.12
N SER A 137 -7.66 -13.03 3.28
CA SER A 137 -6.48 -13.88 3.47
C SER A 137 -6.79 -15.36 3.24
N LEU A 138 -7.93 -15.84 3.74
CA LEU A 138 -8.37 -17.22 3.57
C LEU A 138 -8.69 -17.54 2.10
N LYS A 139 -9.30 -16.60 1.37
CA LYS A 139 -9.70 -16.81 -0.04
C LYS A 139 -8.56 -16.64 -1.03
N THR A 140 -7.62 -15.75 -0.75
CA THR A 140 -6.58 -15.35 -1.72
C THR A 140 -5.17 -15.77 -1.32
N GLY A 141 -4.96 -16.18 -0.07
CA GLY A 141 -3.63 -16.44 0.50
C GLY A 141 -2.82 -15.17 0.80
N VAL A 142 -3.38 -13.98 0.57
CA VAL A 142 -2.71 -12.69 0.76
C VAL A 142 -3.48 -11.85 1.76
N ARG A 143 -2.80 -11.38 2.82
CA ARG A 143 -3.40 -10.46 3.80
C ARG A 143 -3.25 -9.01 3.34
N PRO A 144 -4.35 -8.26 3.19
CA PRO A 144 -4.28 -6.85 2.83
C PRO A 144 -3.59 -6.03 3.94
N THR A 145 -2.85 -4.99 3.57
CA THR A 145 -2.21 -4.11 4.56
C THR A 145 -3.18 -3.08 5.15
N SER A 146 -4.21 -2.71 4.41
CA SER A 146 -5.26 -1.81 4.85
C SER A 146 -6.57 -2.18 4.17
N VAL A 147 -7.65 -2.19 4.93
CA VAL A 147 -9.01 -2.43 4.46
C VAL A 147 -9.85 -1.22 4.84
N ARG A 148 -10.67 -0.75 3.92
CA ARG A 148 -11.59 0.36 4.14
C ARG A 148 -12.93 0.11 3.47
N ALA A 149 -14.03 0.40 4.17
CA ALA A 149 -15.34 0.39 3.55
C ALA A 149 -15.42 1.48 2.47
N PHE A 150 -15.95 1.11 1.30
CA PHE A 150 -16.23 2.06 0.23
C PHE A 150 -17.69 2.47 0.30
N VAL A 151 -18.00 3.49 1.08
CA VAL A 151 -19.35 4.08 1.12
C VAL A 151 -19.50 5.06 -0.04
N SER A 152 -20.34 4.73 -1.02
CA SER A 152 -20.76 5.70 -2.03
C SER A 152 -21.63 6.76 -1.34
N SER A 153 -21.34 8.04 -1.60
CA SER A 153 -21.79 9.22 -0.84
C SER A 153 -23.32 9.49 -0.79
N LEU A 154 -24.21 8.53 -1.05
CA LEU A 154 -25.64 8.81 -1.04
C LEU A 154 -26.33 8.65 0.32
N GLU A 155 -25.73 7.99 1.31
CA GLU A 155 -26.35 7.87 2.64
C GLU A 155 -25.30 8.02 3.75
N ARG A 156 -24.97 9.28 4.10
CA ARG A 156 -24.28 9.61 5.36
C ARG A 156 -25.25 9.44 6.53
N LEU A 157 -25.55 8.20 6.93
CA LEU A 157 -25.93 7.88 8.30
C LEU A 157 -25.36 6.51 8.68
N ALA A 158 -24.43 6.53 9.63
CA ALA A 158 -23.86 5.40 10.35
C ALA A 158 -23.00 4.44 9.54
N SER A 159 -21.70 4.73 9.37
CA SER A 159 -20.60 3.74 9.30
C SER A 159 -19.23 4.43 9.20
N ASP A 160 -18.92 5.30 10.17
CA ASP A 160 -17.53 5.72 10.38
C ASP A 160 -16.84 4.61 11.19
N TRP A 161 -16.24 3.66 10.50
CA TRP A 161 -15.34 2.70 11.12
C TRP A 161 -14.01 3.43 11.41
N ILE A 162 -13.74 3.64 12.69
CA ILE A 162 -12.45 4.07 13.25
C ILE A 162 -11.53 2.84 13.33
#